data_AF-A0A6A6BJW0-F1
#
_entry.id   AF-A0A6A6BJW0-F1
#
_cell.length_a   1.000
_cell.length_b   1.000
_cell.length_c   1.000
_cell.angle_alpha   90.00
_cell.angle_beta   90.00
_cell.angle_gamma   90.00
#
_symmetry.space_group_name_H-M   'P 1'
#
loop_
_entity.id
_entity.type
_entity.pdbx_description
1 polymer ?
#
loop_
_entity_poly.entity_id
_entity_poly.type
_entity_poly.pdbx_seq_one_letter_code
_entity_poly.pdbx_strand_id
1 'polypeptide(L)'
;MAAFNPELRYQVIRLYKELLHLGKEYPLGYDYFRPRLHKAFANQAGLRDEEKIKQGIQKAEYIKKEIEALYYLKRYRALRQRYDKI
;
A
#
# COMPACT_ATOMS: atom_id res chain seq x y z
N MET A 1 -0.16 3.85 30.35
CA MET A 1 0.73 3.86 29.17
C MET A 1 0.36 2.66 28.32
N ALA A 2 0.05 2.85 27.03
CA ALA A 2 -0.31 1.73 26.15
C ALA A 2 0.92 0.82 25.96
N ALA A 3 0.74 -0.47 26.22
CA ALA A 3 1.78 -1.46 26.09
C ALA A 3 2.14 -1.67 24.61
N PHE A 4 3.36 -2.13 24.35
CA PHE A 4 3.78 -2.52 23.02
C PHE A 4 2.96 -3.74 22.55
N ASN A 5 2.21 -3.59 21.45
CA ASN A 5 1.41 -4.67 20.86
C ASN A 5 2.19 -5.31 19.67
N PRO A 6 2.74 -6.53 19.83
CA PRO A 6 3.54 -7.17 18.79
C PRO A 6 2.73 -7.49 17.54
N GLU A 7 1.45 -7.85 17.67
CA GLU A 7 0.58 -8.19 16.54
C GLU A 7 0.39 -7.02 15.58
N LEU A 8 0.14 -5.82 16.12
CA LEU A 8 0.01 -4.60 15.32
C LEU A 8 1.32 -4.30 14.58
N ARG A 9 2.48 -4.53 15.21
CA ARG A 9 3.78 -4.36 14.55
C ARG A 9 3.94 -5.30 13.38
N TYR A 10 3.58 -6.58 13.54
CA TYR A 10 3.65 -7.56 12.44
C TYR A 10 2.73 -7.17 11.27
N GLN A 11 1.51 -6.73 11.56
CA GLN A 11 0.57 -6.26 10.53
C GLN A 11 1.11 -5.07 9.74
N VAL A 12 1.67 -4.06 10.42
CA VAL A 12 2.29 -2.89 9.77
C VAL A 12 3.46 -3.31 8.87
N ILE A 13 4.34 -4.20 9.35
CA ILE A 13 5.48 -4.68 8.58
C ILE A 13 5.02 -5.46 7.34
N ARG A 14 4.01 -6.31 7.49
CA ARG A 14 3.41 -7.07 6.38
C ARG A 14 2.87 -6.11 5.32
N LEU A 15 2.04 -5.15 5.72
CA LEU A 15 1.45 -4.16 4.82
C LEU A 15 2.51 -3.33 4.08
N TYR A 16 3.56 -2.92 4.78
CA TYR A 16 4.67 -2.19 4.14
C TYR A 16 5.33 -3.02 3.02
N LYS A 17 5.57 -4.32 3.25
CA LYS A 17 6.15 -5.21 2.24
C LYS A 17 5.20 -5.47 1.07
N GLU A 18 3.91 -5.66 1.35
CA GLU A 18 2.89 -5.84 0.30
C GLU A 18 2.77 -4.60 -0.58
N LEU A 19 2.71 -3.41 0.02
CA LEU A 19 2.67 -2.15 -0.73
C LEU A 19 3.93 -1.92 -1.55
N LEU A 20 5.11 -2.27 -1.04
CA LEU A 20 6.35 -2.23 -1.85
C LEU A 20 6.29 -3.17 -3.04
N HIS A 21 5.72 -4.36 -2.87
CA HIS A 21 5.56 -5.32 -3.95
C HIS A 21 4.63 -4.78 -5.04
N LEU A 22 3.44 -4.30 -4.66
CA LEU A 22 2.48 -3.69 -5.58
C LEU A 22 3.04 -2.43 -6.26
N GLY A 23 3.84 -1.65 -5.54
CA GLY A 23 4.49 -0.44 -6.03
C GLY A 23 5.45 -0.64 -7.20
N LYS A 24 5.91 -1.88 -7.47
CA LYS A 24 6.78 -2.18 -8.62
C LYS A 24 6.11 -1.89 -9.96
N GLU A 25 4.79 -2.04 -10.02
CA GLU A 25 3.98 -1.82 -11.22
C GLU A 25 3.28 -0.46 -11.24
N TYR A 26 3.62 0.41 -10.29
CA TYR A 26 3.00 1.72 -10.17
C TYR A 26 3.21 2.56 -11.45
N PRO A 27 2.20 3.30 -11.94
CA PRO A 27 2.28 3.99 -13.24
C PRO A 27 3.45 4.98 -13.37
N LEU A 28 3.88 5.60 -12.26
CA LEU A 28 5.01 6.54 -12.23
C LEU A 28 6.36 5.87 -11.92
N GLY A 29 6.39 4.54 -11.85
CA GLY A 29 7.59 3.75 -11.58
C GLY A 29 7.88 3.54 -10.09
N TYR A 30 8.71 2.53 -9.82
CA TYR A 30 9.05 2.11 -8.46
C TYR A 30 9.90 3.15 -7.71
N ASP A 31 10.82 3.82 -8.40
CA ASP A 31 11.68 4.85 -7.81
C ASP A 31 10.89 6.09 -7.36
N TYR A 32 9.75 6.35 -7.98
CA TYR A 32 8.80 7.36 -7.52
C TYR A 32 8.02 6.88 -6.29
N PHE A 33 7.55 5.63 -6.32
CA PHE A 33 6.65 5.09 -5.30
C PHE A 33 7.35 4.77 -3.97
N ARG A 34 8.48 4.05 -4.03
CA ARG A 34 9.21 3.55 -2.86
C ARG A 34 9.57 4.63 -1.83
N PRO A 35 10.22 5.76 -2.20
CA PRO A 35 10.57 6.77 -1.21
C PRO A 35 9.35 7.45 -0.58
N ARG A 36 8.24 7.58 -1.33
CA ARG A 36 6.98 8.16 -0.82
C ARG A 36 6.31 7.23 0.17
N LEU A 37 6.25 5.93 -0.13
CA LEU A 37 5.75 4.93 0.79
C LEU A 37 6.59 4.93 2.08
N HIS A 38 7.91 4.87 1.94
CA HIS A 38 8.81 4.88 3.09
C HIS A 38 8.61 6.12 3.96
N LYS A 39 8.55 7.32 3.35
CA LYS A 39 8.30 8.58 4.06
C LYS A 39 6.97 8.56 4.82
N ALA A 40 5.91 8.02 4.22
CA ALA A 40 4.59 7.94 4.86
C ALA A 40 4.62 7.07 6.13
N PHE A 41 5.26 5.89 6.07
CA PHE A 41 5.41 5.01 7.23
C PHE A 41 6.37 5.59 8.28
N ALA A 42 7.49 6.19 7.84
CA ALA A 42 8.48 6.80 8.74
C ALA A 42 7.89 7.96 9.54
N ASN A 43 7.04 8.79 8.92
CA ASN A 43 6.35 9.89 9.61
C ASN A 43 5.43 9.41 10.74
N GLN A 44 5.00 8.15 10.73
CA GLN A 44 4.11 7.56 11.74
C GLN A 44 4.83 6.58 12.68
N ALA A 45 6.15 6.42 12.56
CA ALA A 45 6.92 5.44 13.35
C ALA A 45 6.92 5.71 14.86
N GLY A 46 6.71 6.96 15.27
CA GLY A 46 6.62 7.36 16.68
C GLY A 46 5.26 7.11 17.34
N LEU A 47 4.26 6.62 16.59
CA LEU A 47 2.90 6.41 17.09
C LEU A 47 2.87 5.26 18.12
N ARG A 48 2.33 5.53 19.31
CA ARG A 48 2.24 4.56 20.42
C ARG A 48 0.82 4.18 20.82
N ASP A 49 -0.16 4.90 20.28
CA ASP A 49 -1.58 4.69 20.53
C ASP A 49 -2.11 3.58 19.61
N GLU A 50 -2.62 2.50 20.19
CA GLU A 50 -3.10 1.33 19.45
C GLU A 50 -4.27 1.66 18.51
N GLU A 51 -5.20 2.51 18.93
CA GLU A 51 -6.36 2.86 18.10
C GLU A 51 -5.90 3.67 16.88
N LYS A 52 -4.95 4.58 17.07
CA LYS A 52 -4.35 5.31 15.94
C LYS A 52 -3.55 4.38 15.02
N ILE A 53 -2.88 3.36 15.56
CA ILE A 53 -2.16 2.37 14.74
C ILE A 53 -3.16 1.56 13.89
N LYS A 54 -4.27 1.10 14.49
CA LYS A 54 -5.35 0.40 13.78
C LYS A 54 -5.95 1.27 12.66
N GLN A 55 -6.18 2.55 12.91
CA GLN A 55 -6.63 3.49 11.88
C GLN A 55 -5.60 3.64 10.75
N GLY A 56 -4.31 3.70 11.08
CA GLY A 56 -3.23 3.71 10.10
C GLY A 56 -3.20 2.45 9.23
N ILE A 57 -3.40 1.27 9.85
CA ILE A 57 -3.51 -0.02 9.15
C ILE A 57 -4.72 -0.01 8.21
N GLN A 58 -5.90 0.41 8.66
CA GLN A 58 -7.10 0.48 7.82
C GLN A 58 -6.89 1.41 6.62
N LYS A 59 -6.24 2.56 6.82
CA LYS A 59 -5.89 3.49 5.74
C LYS A 59 -4.93 2.85 4.74
N ALA A 60 -3.91 2.12 5.21
CA ALA A 60 -2.96 1.43 4.33
C ALA A 60 -3.65 0.31 3.51
N GLU A 61 -4.56 -0.45 4.11
CA GLU A 61 -5.39 -1.46 3.42
C GLU A 61 -6.31 -0.84 2.36
N TYR A 62 -6.88 0.34 2.63
CA TYR A 62 -7.64 1.07 1.63
C TYR A 62 -6.79 1.46 0.42
N ILE A 63 -5.62 2.07 0.67
CA ILE A 63 -4.68 2.45 -0.39
C ILE A 63 -4.20 1.24 -1.19
N LYS A 64 -3.97 0.10 -0.52
CA LYS A 64 -3.62 -1.16 -1.17
C LYS A 64 -4.66 -1.54 -2.24
N LYS A 65 -5.95 -1.51 -1.88
CA LYS A 65 -7.06 -1.80 -2.80
C LYS A 65 -7.11 -0.82 -3.97
N GLU A 66 -6.83 0.46 -3.75
CA GLU A 66 -6.75 1.44 -4.84
C GLU A 66 -5.64 1.11 -5.84
N ILE A 67 -4.46 0.73 -5.34
CA ILE A 67 -3.32 0.33 -6.19
C ILE A 67 -3.65 -0.95 -6.95
N GLU A 68 -4.27 -1.94 -6.31
CA GLU A 68 -4.75 -3.16 -6.97
C GLU A 68 -5.76 -2.83 -8.08
N ALA A 69 -6.71 -1.92 -7.82
CA ALA A 69 -7.67 -1.47 -8.82
C ALA A 69 -6.98 -0.81 -10.03
N LEU A 70 -5.95 0.02 -9.81
CA LEU A 70 -5.16 0.61 -10.89
C LEU A 70 -4.45 -0.47 -11.72
N TYR A 71 -3.92 -1.51 -11.07
CA TYR A 71 -3.31 -2.65 -11.74
C TYR A 71 -4.33 -3.42 -12.60
N TYR A 72 -5.51 -3.72 -12.07
CA TYR A 72 -6.59 -4.38 -12.83
C TYR A 72 -7.05 -3.53 -14.00
N LEU A 73 -7.19 -2.21 -13.83
CA LEU A 73 -7.59 -1.29 -14.88
C LEU A 73 -6.57 -1.25 -16.03
N LYS A 74 -5.27 -1.25 -15.70
CA LYS A 74 -4.19 -1.34 -16.70
C LYS A 74 -4.30 -2.63 -17.52
N ARG A 75 -4.51 -3.77 -16.85
CA ARG A 75 -4.69 -5.07 -17.52
C ARG A 75 -5.93 -5.11 -18.40
N TYR A 76 -7.05 -4.59 -17.90
CA TYR A 76 -8.29 -4.49 -18.65
C TYR A 76 -8.11 -3.64 -19.91
N ARG A 77 -7.49 -2.46 -19.81
CA ARG A 77 -7.20 -1.61 -20.98
C ARG A 77 -6.35 -2.32 -22.04
N ALA A 78 -5.32 -3.05 -21.60
CA ALA A 78 -4.48 -3.82 -22.51
C ALA A 78 -5.23 -4.95 -23.21
N LEU A 79 -6.10 -5.67 -22.48
CA LEU A 79 -6.97 -6.71 -23.04
C LEU A 79 -7.94 -6.10 -24.06
N ARG A 80 -8.66 -5.06 -23.65
CA ARG A 80 -9.62 -4.35 -24.48
C ARG A 80 -9.01 -3.88 -25.80
N GLN A 81 -7.82 -3.28 -25.76
CA GLN A 81 -7.12 -2.81 -26.97
C GLN A 81 -6.80 -3.95 -27.97
N ARG A 82 -6.56 -5.16 -27.47
CA ARG A 82 -6.21 -6.33 -28.29
C ARG A 82 -7.44 -7.02 -28.88
N TYR A 83 -8.55 -7.07 -28.14
CA TYR A 83 -9.71 -7.89 -28.50
C TYR A 83 -10.93 -7.09 -28.98
N ASP A 84 -11.12 -5.82 -28.58
CA ASP A 84 -12.27 -4.99 -29.03
C ASP A 84 -12.07 -4.36 -30.42
N LYS A 85 -10.88 -4.51 -31.02
CA LYS A 85 -10.58 -4.00 -32.37
C LYS A 85 -10.95 -4.97 -33.51
N ILE A 86 -11.77 -5.98 -33.22
CA ILE A 86 -12.39 -6.88 -34.21
C ILE A 86 -13.86 -6.51 -34.33
#